data_AF-A0A1B0CG98-F1
#
_entry.id   AF-A0A1B0CG98-F1
#
_cell.length_a   1.000
_cell.length_b   1.000
_cell.length_c   1.000
_cell.angle_alpha   90.00
_cell.angle_beta   90.00
_cell.angle_gamma   90.00
#
_symmetry.space_group_name_H-M   'P 1'
#
loop_
_entity.id
_entity.type
_entity.pdbx_description
1 polymer ?
#
loop_
_entity_poly.entity_id
_entity_poly.type
_entity_poly.pdbx_seq_one_letter_code
_entity_poly.pdbx_strand_id
1 'polypeptide(L)'
;MNGIEILKGGFIFRFQVAHAKELALRKQIIANGIAKQRDSPESVQFERELFILPRLSSALNGIHQQFNSFGPTVCLAKKWLYSQLFDQHLWPDECTELLVASLYTKPGASLPPFQPQAGFLRFLHLMGSTNWQNELIIVNFNESLTQDEVSKLEANFQSSRENYPPLTIVTSFDATKHSIWSKSAPILQILVRVSVLAKQLIDTVEKNLLQGIMDVEKP
;
A
#
# COMPACT_ATOMS: atom_id res chain seq x y z
N MET A 1 -23.00 0.93 -0.88
CA MET A 1 -22.90 0.20 -2.16
C MET A 1 -23.72 -1.06 -2.08
N ASN A 2 -24.52 -1.35 -3.12
CA ASN A 2 -25.44 -2.48 -3.14
C ASN A 2 -24.68 -3.77 -3.49
N GLY A 3 -24.95 -4.85 -2.77
CA GLY A 3 -24.37 -6.18 -2.97
C GLY A 3 -25.22 -7.24 -2.28
N ILE A 4 -25.03 -8.51 -2.66
CA ILE A 4 -25.72 -9.63 -2.02
C ILE A 4 -24.81 -10.22 -0.96
N GLU A 5 -25.30 -10.34 0.27
CA GLU A 5 -24.56 -10.94 1.37
C GLU A 5 -25.01 -12.39 1.58
N ILE A 6 -24.03 -13.29 1.68
CA ILE A 6 -24.27 -14.72 1.88
C ILE A 6 -23.50 -15.16 3.12
N LEU A 7 -24.23 -15.67 4.11
CA LEU A 7 -23.66 -16.34 5.29
C LEU A 7 -23.47 -17.83 4.97
N LYS A 8 -22.23 -18.30 4.96
CA LYS A 8 -21.90 -19.72 4.72
C LYS A 8 -20.75 -20.17 5.62
N GLY A 9 -20.99 -21.21 6.42
CA GLY A 9 -19.95 -21.82 7.27
C GLY A 9 -19.37 -20.86 8.33
N GLY A 10 -20.14 -19.89 8.81
CA GLY A 10 -19.68 -18.88 9.78
C GLY A 10 -18.98 -17.66 9.16
N PHE A 11 -18.84 -17.62 7.84
CA PHE A 11 -18.25 -16.50 7.10
C PHE A 11 -19.32 -15.73 6.32
N ILE A 12 -19.15 -14.41 6.24
CA ILE A 12 -19.99 -13.52 5.44
C ILE A 12 -19.24 -13.18 4.15
N PHE A 13 -19.86 -13.48 3.01
CA PHE A 13 -19.35 -13.14 1.69
C PHE A 13 -20.26 -12.09 1.07
N ARG A 14 -19.68 -10.99 0.59
CA ARG A 14 -20.41 -9.97 -0.17
C ARG A 14 -20.10 -10.13 -1.65
N PHE A 15 -21.14 -10.35 -2.46
CA PHE A 15 -21.04 -10.44 -3.91
C PHE A 15 -21.51 -9.14 -4.54
N GLN A 16 -20.71 -8.64 -5.48
CA GLN A 16 -21.03 -7.46 -6.28
C GLN A 16 -20.79 -7.78 -7.76
N VAL A 17 -21.73 -7.38 -8.61
CA VAL A 17 -21.61 -7.54 -10.06
C VAL A 17 -20.95 -6.29 -10.61
N ALA A 18 -19.83 -6.48 -11.31
CA ALA A 18 -19.11 -5.41 -11.99
C ALA A 18 -19.22 -5.61 -13.50
N HIS A 19 -19.56 -4.55 -14.24
CA HIS A 19 -19.64 -4.60 -15.69
C HIS A 19 -18.87 -3.45 -16.33
N ALA A 20 -18.01 -3.74 -17.32
CA ALA A 20 -17.12 -2.75 -17.93
C ALA A 20 -17.87 -1.55 -18.55
N LYS A 21 -19.05 -1.77 -19.13
CA LYS A 21 -19.89 -0.67 -19.66
C LYS A 21 -20.37 0.27 -18.56
N GLU A 22 -20.59 -0.22 -17.34
CA GLU A 22 -21.00 0.63 -16.21
C GLU A 22 -19.89 1.61 -15.84
N LEU A 23 -18.64 1.15 -15.82
CA LEU A 23 -17.48 2.00 -15.60
C LEU A 23 -17.38 3.09 -16.69
N ALA A 24 -17.55 2.72 -17.97
CA ALA A 24 -17.51 3.66 -19.08
C ALA A 24 -18.62 4.73 -18.97
N LEU A 25 -19.84 4.33 -18.59
CA LEU A 25 -20.96 5.25 -18.39
C LEU A 25 -20.74 6.18 -17.19
N ARG A 26 -20.17 5.68 -16.08
CA ARG A 26 -19.83 6.50 -14.90
C ARG A 26 -18.75 7.54 -15.19
N LYS A 27 -17.87 7.28 -16.15
CA LYS A 27 -16.89 8.26 -16.64
C LYS A 27 -17.47 9.24 -17.67
N GLN A 28 -18.66 8.98 -18.21
CA GLN A 28 -19.23 9.78 -19.29
C GLN A 28 -19.87 11.06 -18.75
N ILE A 29 -19.43 12.20 -19.28
CA ILE A 29 -20.04 13.51 -19.05
C ILE A 29 -20.41 14.10 -20.41
N ILE A 30 -21.63 14.64 -20.53
CA ILE A 30 -22.05 15.37 -21.73
C ILE A 30 -21.63 16.82 -21.56
N ALA A 31 -20.68 17.27 -22.38
CA ALA A 31 -20.25 18.66 -22.42
C ALA A 31 -20.48 19.21 -23.83
N ASN A 32 -21.31 20.25 -23.97
CA ASN A 32 -21.66 20.86 -25.25
C ASN A 32 -22.22 19.86 -26.28
N GLY A 33 -23.04 18.89 -25.84
CA GLY A 33 -23.60 17.85 -26.72
C GLY A 33 -22.61 16.75 -27.12
N ILE A 34 -21.35 16.81 -26.69
CA ILE A 34 -20.32 15.80 -26.97
C ILE A 34 -20.07 14.99 -25.69
N ALA A 35 -20.14 13.66 -25.81
CA ALA A 35 -19.75 12.76 -24.73
C ALA A 35 -18.22 12.80 -24.55
N LYS A 36 -17.77 13.27 -23.38
CA LYS A 36 -16.37 13.22 -22.96
C LYS A 36 -16.24 12.25 -21.79
N GLN A 37 -15.10 11.55 -21.71
CA GLN A 37 -14.78 10.78 -20.51
C GLN A 37 -13.99 11.63 -19.53
N ARG A 38 -14.43 11.65 -18.27
CA ARG A 38 -13.76 12.32 -17.17
C ARG A 38 -13.95 11.48 -15.91
N ASP A 39 -12.88 11.34 -15.13
CA ASP A 39 -12.95 10.71 -13.83
C ASP A 39 -13.70 11.62 -12.82
N SER A 40 -14.72 11.07 -12.17
CA SER A 40 -15.37 11.63 -10.98
C SER A 40 -14.92 10.84 -9.73
N PRO A 41 -15.09 11.39 -8.51
CA PRO A 41 -14.81 10.65 -7.28
C PRO A 41 -15.51 9.28 -7.24
N GLU A 42 -16.76 9.22 -7.68
CA GLU A 42 -17.58 8.01 -7.73
C GLU A 42 -17.08 7.02 -8.80
N SER A 43 -16.66 7.50 -9.97
CA SER A 43 -16.12 6.64 -11.02
C SER A 43 -14.77 6.05 -10.62
N VAL A 44 -13.93 6.83 -9.94
CA VAL A 44 -12.63 6.39 -9.42
C VAL A 44 -12.82 5.38 -8.31
N GLN A 45 -13.73 5.62 -7.37
CA GLN A 45 -14.03 4.66 -6.30
C GLN A 45 -14.57 3.34 -6.87
N PHE A 46 -15.50 3.40 -7.82
CA PHE A 46 -16.05 2.22 -8.48
C PHE A 46 -14.98 1.43 -9.24
N GLU A 47 -14.10 2.11 -9.98
CA GLU A 47 -12.96 1.49 -10.66
C GLU A 47 -11.99 0.84 -9.66
N ARG A 48 -11.67 1.56 -8.57
CA ARG A 48 -10.80 1.07 -7.51
C ARG A 48 -11.33 -0.24 -6.94
N GLU A 49 -12.60 -0.26 -6.51
CA GLU A 49 -13.16 -1.39 -5.77
C GLU A 49 -13.47 -2.60 -6.65
N LEU A 50 -13.95 -2.39 -7.88
CA LEU A 50 -14.45 -3.49 -8.70
C LEU A 50 -13.49 -3.95 -9.81
N PHE A 51 -12.46 -3.17 -10.15
CA PHE A 51 -11.53 -3.51 -11.22
C PHE A 51 -10.07 -3.55 -10.76
N ILE A 52 -9.64 -2.58 -9.93
CA ILE A 52 -8.24 -2.51 -9.49
C ILE A 52 -8.01 -3.41 -8.27
N LEU A 53 -8.87 -3.37 -7.25
CA LEU A 53 -8.74 -4.16 -6.03
C LEU A 53 -8.64 -5.67 -6.31
N PRO A 54 -9.47 -6.29 -7.17
CA PRO A 54 -9.34 -7.72 -7.47
C PRO A 54 -7.98 -8.08 -8.10
N ARG A 55 -7.45 -7.20 -8.96
CA ARG A 55 -6.12 -7.38 -9.58
C ARG A 55 -5.02 -7.25 -8.53
N LEU A 56 -5.13 -6.25 -7.65
CA LEU A 56 -4.20 -6.06 -6.54
C LEU A 56 -4.20 -7.28 -5.61
N SER A 57 -5.37 -7.75 -5.16
CA SER A 57 -5.47 -8.94 -4.30
C SER A 57 -4.85 -10.18 -4.95
N SER A 58 -5.07 -10.38 -6.26
CA SER A 58 -4.45 -11.48 -6.99
C SER A 58 -2.92 -11.36 -7.04
N ALA A 59 -2.39 -10.15 -7.26
CA ALA A 59 -0.94 -9.92 -7.33
C ALA A 59 -0.27 -10.09 -5.97
N LEU A 60 -0.87 -9.56 -4.90
CA LEU A 60 -0.38 -9.73 -3.52
C LEU A 60 -0.42 -11.20 -3.09
N ASN A 61 -1.46 -11.95 -3.48
CA ASN A 61 -1.49 -13.39 -3.28
C ASN A 61 -0.35 -14.10 -4.04
N GLY A 62 0.00 -13.63 -5.25
CA GLY A 62 1.19 -14.10 -5.97
C GLY A 62 2.48 -13.91 -5.17
N ILE A 63 2.68 -12.73 -4.57
CA ILE A 63 3.82 -12.48 -3.67
C ILE A 63 3.79 -13.42 -2.48
N HIS A 64 2.62 -13.64 -1.87
CA HIS A 64 2.49 -14.56 -0.73
C HIS A 64 2.89 -16.00 -1.08
N GLN A 65 2.51 -16.48 -2.25
CA GLN A 65 2.86 -17.83 -2.73
C GLN A 65 4.37 -17.96 -3.02
N GLN A 66 5.02 -16.89 -3.47
CA GLN A 66 6.47 -16.86 -3.69
C GLN A 66 7.23 -16.73 -2.36
N PHE A 67 6.71 -15.92 -1.44
CA PHE A 67 7.33 -15.59 -0.17
C PHE A 67 6.35 -15.81 0.98
N ASN A 68 6.42 -16.98 1.61
CA ASN A 68 5.51 -17.37 2.70
C ASN A 68 5.55 -16.42 3.91
N SER A 69 6.64 -15.65 4.07
CA SER A 69 6.78 -14.63 5.13
C SER A 69 5.97 -13.36 4.89
N PHE A 70 5.53 -13.09 3.65
CA PHE A 70 4.85 -11.84 3.28
C PHE A 70 3.54 -11.63 4.05
N GLY A 71 2.60 -12.59 3.98
CA GLY A 71 1.31 -12.50 4.65
C GLY A 71 1.43 -12.27 6.17
N PRO A 72 2.21 -13.09 6.90
CA PRO A 72 2.48 -12.85 8.31
C PRO A 72 3.16 -11.50 8.60
N THR A 73 4.05 -11.01 7.73
CA THR A 73 4.66 -9.67 7.87
C THR A 73 3.60 -8.57 7.79
N VAL A 74 2.69 -8.65 6.80
CA VAL A 74 1.56 -7.71 6.67
C VAL A 74 0.70 -7.75 7.93
N CYS A 75 0.38 -8.95 8.45
CA CYS A 75 -0.40 -9.08 9.68
C CYS A 75 0.27 -8.41 10.88
N LEU A 76 1.59 -8.56 11.04
CA LEU A 76 2.35 -7.88 12.10
C LEU A 76 2.30 -6.35 11.92
N ALA A 77 2.53 -5.86 10.71
CA ALA A 77 2.51 -4.44 10.40
C ALA A 77 1.14 -3.81 10.67
N LYS A 78 0.06 -4.43 10.18
CA LYS A 78 -1.32 -3.99 10.45
C LYS A 78 -1.63 -4.04 11.94
N LYS A 79 -1.33 -5.15 12.62
CA LYS A 79 -1.58 -5.30 14.07
C LYS A 79 -0.86 -4.21 14.87
N TRP A 80 0.36 -3.85 14.48
CA TRP A 80 1.08 -2.74 15.09
C TRP A 80 0.37 -1.40 14.83
N LEU A 81 -0.01 -1.08 13.59
CA LEU A 81 -0.75 0.15 13.28
C LEU A 81 -2.05 0.27 14.08
N TYR A 82 -2.85 -0.80 14.13
CA TYR A 82 -4.08 -0.83 14.93
C TYR A 82 -3.81 -0.68 16.43
N SER A 83 -2.70 -1.22 16.96
CA SER A 83 -2.33 -1.03 18.37
C SER A 83 -1.91 0.41 18.69
N GLN A 84 -1.53 1.19 17.68
CA GLN A 84 -1.26 2.62 17.78
C GLN A 84 -2.50 3.49 17.49
N LEU A 85 -3.69 2.89 17.42
CA LEU A 85 -4.97 3.55 17.13
C LEU A 85 -5.08 4.13 15.70
N PHE A 86 -4.35 3.59 14.74
CA PHE A 86 -4.57 3.88 13.33
C PHE A 86 -5.53 2.85 12.74
N ASP A 87 -6.78 3.27 12.52
CA ASP A 87 -7.77 2.47 11.82
C ASP A 87 -7.66 2.65 10.29
N GLN A 88 -8.47 1.88 9.54
CA GLN A 88 -8.53 1.93 8.08
C GLN A 88 -8.90 3.31 7.49
N HIS A 89 -9.54 4.19 8.27
CA HIS A 89 -9.89 5.53 7.81
C HIS A 89 -8.68 6.47 7.87
N LEU A 90 -7.85 6.34 8.90
CA LEU A 90 -6.60 7.10 9.05
C LEU A 90 -5.46 6.50 8.23
N TRP A 91 -5.45 5.17 8.08
CA TRP A 91 -4.42 4.42 7.38
C TRP A 91 -5.04 3.22 6.65
N PRO A 92 -5.29 3.32 5.33
CA PRO A 92 -5.86 2.23 4.57
C PRO A 92 -4.97 0.98 4.60
N ASP A 93 -5.59 -0.18 4.75
CA ASP A 93 -4.92 -1.46 4.87
C ASP A 93 -4.06 -1.79 3.63
N GLU A 94 -4.51 -1.37 2.44
CA GLU A 94 -3.80 -1.54 1.17
C GLU A 94 -2.48 -0.75 1.14
N CYS A 95 -2.38 0.38 1.86
CA CYS A 95 -1.11 1.09 1.98
C CYS A 95 -0.07 0.23 2.71
N THR A 96 -0.47 -0.45 3.78
CA THR A 96 0.41 -1.37 4.52
C THR A 96 0.83 -2.55 3.64
N GLU A 97 -0.14 -3.16 2.96
CA GLU A 97 0.12 -4.30 2.07
C GLU A 97 1.12 -3.95 0.97
N LEU A 98 0.96 -2.78 0.34
CA LEU A 98 1.84 -2.30 -0.73
C LEU A 98 3.22 -1.89 -0.23
N LEU A 99 3.30 -1.23 0.93
CA LEU A 99 4.60 -0.89 1.54
C LEU A 99 5.38 -2.15 1.89
N VAL A 100 4.72 -3.14 2.51
CA VAL A 100 5.36 -4.44 2.77
C VAL A 100 5.72 -5.14 1.46
N ALA A 101 4.84 -5.14 0.45
CA ALA A 101 5.12 -5.75 -0.85
C ALA A 101 6.38 -5.16 -1.51
N SER A 102 6.61 -3.85 -1.36
CA SER A 102 7.83 -3.19 -1.89
C SER A 102 9.13 -3.80 -1.35
N LEU A 103 9.12 -4.32 -0.10
CA LEU A 103 10.27 -5.00 0.51
C LEU A 103 10.61 -6.34 -0.17
N TYR A 104 9.68 -6.91 -0.92
CA TYR A 104 9.83 -8.17 -1.66
C TYR A 104 10.07 -7.93 -3.15
N THR A 105 9.39 -6.95 -3.75
CA THR A 105 9.52 -6.66 -5.19
C THR A 105 10.76 -5.84 -5.53
N LYS A 106 11.25 -5.00 -4.62
CA LYS A 106 12.45 -4.17 -4.82
C LYS A 106 13.30 -4.19 -3.55
N PRO A 107 13.95 -5.31 -3.21
CA PRO A 107 14.62 -5.46 -1.93
C PRO A 107 15.96 -4.66 -1.84
N GLY A 108 16.32 -3.94 -2.91
CA GLY A 108 17.54 -3.13 -2.98
C GLY A 108 18.78 -4.01 -2.92
N ALA A 109 19.74 -3.66 -2.06
CA ALA A 109 20.93 -4.46 -1.81
C ALA A 109 20.67 -5.64 -0.84
N SER A 110 19.48 -5.73 -0.24
CA SER A 110 19.10 -6.84 0.64
C SER A 110 18.37 -7.92 -0.13
N LEU A 111 18.37 -9.14 0.41
CA LEU A 111 17.45 -10.20 -0.04
C LEU A 111 16.04 -9.96 0.53
N PRO A 112 14.95 -10.42 -0.12
CA PRO A 112 13.61 -10.37 0.44
C PRO A 112 13.54 -10.99 1.86
N PRO A 113 12.70 -10.46 2.78
CA PRO A 113 12.63 -10.98 4.14
C PRO A 113 12.18 -12.44 4.17
N PHE A 114 12.98 -13.34 4.75
CA PHE A 114 12.59 -14.75 4.91
C PHE A 114 11.74 -15.00 6.16
N GLN A 115 11.86 -14.16 7.17
CA GLN A 115 11.14 -14.27 8.44
C GLN A 115 10.18 -13.10 8.64
N PRO A 116 8.96 -13.33 9.16
CA PRO A 116 7.99 -12.26 9.39
C PRO A 116 8.49 -11.16 10.32
N GLN A 117 9.28 -11.52 11.34
CA GLN A 117 9.86 -10.57 12.29
C GLN A 117 10.86 -9.64 11.60
N ALA A 118 11.73 -10.20 10.74
CA ALA A 118 12.66 -9.40 9.95
C ALA A 118 11.92 -8.50 8.93
N GLY A 119 10.86 -9.02 8.31
CA GLY A 119 9.99 -8.23 7.45
C GLY A 119 9.33 -7.07 8.19
N PHE A 120 8.84 -7.30 9.40
CA PHE A 120 8.22 -6.28 10.23
C PHE A 120 9.23 -5.20 10.66
N LEU A 121 10.44 -5.58 11.09
CA LEU A 121 11.50 -4.62 11.42
C LEU A 121 11.89 -3.78 10.21
N ARG A 122 11.96 -4.37 9.01
CA ARG A 122 12.22 -3.64 7.76
C ARG A 122 11.08 -2.70 7.38
N PHE A 123 9.83 -3.08 7.62
CA PHE A 123 8.68 -2.19 7.47
C PHE A 123 8.79 -0.99 8.41
N LEU A 124 9.12 -1.20 9.69
CA LEU A 124 9.34 -0.10 10.62
C LEU A 124 10.50 0.79 10.16
N HIS A 125 11.60 0.18 9.70
CA HIS A 125 12.75 0.94 9.21
C HIS A 125 12.35 1.80 8.01
N LEU A 126 11.65 1.23 7.02
CA LEU A 126 11.06 1.98 5.91
C LEU A 126 10.20 3.15 6.42
N MET A 127 9.35 2.91 7.42
CA MET A 127 8.51 3.97 8.00
C MET A 127 9.31 5.07 8.69
N GLY A 128 10.37 4.72 9.40
CA GLY A 128 11.20 5.66 10.13
C GLY A 128 12.20 6.41 9.26
N SER A 129 12.85 5.75 8.30
CA SER A 129 13.98 6.32 7.56
C SER A 129 13.59 7.07 6.29
N THR A 130 12.37 6.85 5.76
CA THR A 130 11.98 7.38 4.45
C THR A 130 11.64 8.87 4.51
N ASN A 131 12.17 9.64 3.54
CA ASN A 131 11.74 11.00 3.30
C ASN A 131 10.51 11.03 2.38
N TRP A 132 9.32 10.94 2.97
CA TRP A 132 8.04 10.89 2.25
C TRP A 132 7.74 12.12 1.39
N GLN A 133 8.44 13.23 1.61
CA GLN A 133 8.30 14.40 0.73
C GLN A 133 8.88 14.12 -0.65
N ASN A 134 9.96 13.34 -0.74
CA ASN A 134 10.73 13.17 -1.97
C ASN A 134 10.67 11.75 -2.52
N GLU A 135 10.02 10.82 -1.80
CA GLU A 135 9.98 9.42 -2.21
C GLU A 135 8.64 8.94 -2.75
N LEU A 136 8.75 8.24 -3.87
CA LEU A 136 7.69 7.52 -4.56
C LEU A 136 7.94 6.01 -4.40
N ILE A 137 6.98 5.30 -3.80
CA ILE A 137 7.05 3.84 -3.72
C ILE A 137 6.40 3.24 -4.97
N ILE A 138 7.18 2.57 -5.80
CA ILE A 138 6.68 1.84 -6.98
C ILE A 138 6.68 0.35 -6.68
N VAL A 139 5.50 -0.27 -6.69
CA VAL A 139 5.31 -1.72 -6.56
C VAL A 139 5.07 -2.31 -7.95
N ASN A 140 6.14 -2.75 -8.59
CA ASN A 140 6.10 -3.30 -9.94
C ASN A 140 5.83 -4.81 -9.91
N PHE A 141 4.56 -5.19 -9.87
CA PHE A 141 4.18 -6.61 -9.89
C PHE A 141 4.56 -7.26 -11.22
N ASN A 142 5.22 -8.42 -11.15
CA ASN A 142 5.61 -9.23 -12.31
C ASN A 142 6.38 -8.47 -13.39
N GLU A 143 7.15 -7.44 -13.01
CA GLU A 143 7.92 -6.60 -13.95
C GLU A 143 7.07 -6.01 -15.08
N SER A 144 5.79 -5.75 -14.81
CA SER A 144 4.83 -5.26 -15.80
C SER A 144 5.07 -3.81 -16.23
N LEU A 145 5.75 -3.01 -15.40
CA LEU A 145 6.26 -1.70 -15.78
C LEU A 145 7.70 -1.83 -16.31
N THR A 146 7.95 -1.26 -17.47
CA THR A 146 9.30 -1.13 -18.03
C THR A 146 10.12 -0.07 -17.28
N GLN A 147 11.44 -0.13 -17.43
CA GLN A 147 12.31 0.86 -16.78
C GLN A 147 12.06 2.30 -17.26
N ASP A 148 11.66 2.48 -18.54
CA ASP A 148 11.29 3.78 -19.10
C ASP A 148 9.99 4.31 -18.46
N GLU A 149 8.99 3.45 -18.26
CA GLU A 149 7.76 3.82 -17.56
C GLU A 149 8.01 4.18 -16.09
N VAL A 150 8.86 3.41 -15.40
CA VAL A 150 9.29 3.72 -14.02
C VAL A 150 9.96 5.09 -13.96
N SER A 151 10.89 5.36 -14.87
CA SER A 151 11.61 6.65 -14.92
C SER A 151 10.66 7.81 -15.21
N LYS A 152 9.67 7.62 -16.08
CA LYS A 152 8.61 8.59 -16.35
C LYS A 152 7.74 8.86 -15.12
N LEU A 153 7.37 7.82 -14.37
CA LEU A 153 6.60 7.96 -13.14
C LEU A 153 7.37 8.78 -12.09
N GLU A 154 8.66 8.48 -11.91
CA GLU A 154 9.53 9.23 -10.99
C GLU A 154 9.67 10.70 -11.44
N ALA A 155 9.93 10.97 -12.72
CA ALA A 155 10.02 12.33 -13.24
C ALA A 155 8.71 13.12 -13.10
N ASN A 156 7.57 12.48 -13.33
CA ASN A 156 6.25 13.09 -13.14
C ASN A 156 5.97 13.39 -11.66
N PHE A 157 6.35 12.48 -10.76
CA PHE A 157 6.22 12.70 -9.33
C PHE A 157 7.05 13.89 -8.86
N GLN A 158 8.30 14.01 -9.31
CA GLN A 158 9.17 15.13 -8.95
C GLN A 158 8.67 16.47 -9.52
N SER A 159 8.27 16.49 -10.79
CA SER A 159 7.79 17.72 -11.45
C SER A 159 6.42 18.20 -10.94
N SER A 160 5.61 17.31 -10.39
CA SER A 160 4.22 17.60 -9.99
C SER A 160 3.92 17.15 -8.55
N ARG A 161 4.90 17.22 -7.63
CA ARG A 161 4.81 16.65 -6.27
C ARG A 161 3.57 17.10 -5.49
N GLU A 162 3.16 18.35 -5.68
CA GLU A 162 1.97 18.97 -5.07
C GLU A 162 0.65 18.27 -5.42
N ASN A 163 0.60 17.53 -6.54
CA ASN A 163 -0.58 16.79 -6.98
C ASN A 163 -0.68 15.39 -6.34
N TYR A 164 0.31 14.97 -5.56
CA TYR A 164 0.38 13.65 -4.94
C TYR A 164 0.15 13.71 -3.43
N PRO A 165 -0.46 12.67 -2.83
CA PRO A 165 -0.61 12.59 -1.37
C PRO A 165 0.75 12.55 -0.63
N PRO A 166 0.78 12.79 0.69
CA PRO A 166 2.00 12.71 1.49
C PRO A 166 2.68 11.35 1.38
N LEU A 167 1.94 10.26 1.53
CA LEU A 167 2.39 8.90 1.22
C LEU A 167 2.05 8.62 -0.24
N THR A 168 3.05 8.42 -1.11
CA THR A 168 2.79 8.13 -2.53
C THR A 168 3.24 6.71 -2.89
N ILE A 169 2.27 5.88 -3.28
CA ILE A 169 2.45 4.49 -3.66
C ILE A 169 1.78 4.27 -5.02
N VAL A 170 2.53 3.79 -5.99
CA VAL A 170 2.04 3.48 -7.33
C VAL A 170 2.29 2.02 -7.64
N THR A 171 1.30 1.39 -8.27
CA THR A 171 1.40 0.03 -8.79
C THR A 171 1.29 0.03 -10.31
N SER A 172 1.59 -1.11 -10.94
CA SER A 172 1.34 -1.29 -12.37
C SER A 172 -0.14 -1.26 -12.78
N PHE A 173 -1.07 -1.29 -11.81
CA PHE A 173 -2.51 -1.27 -12.07
C PHE A 173 -3.14 0.13 -12.00
N ASP A 174 -2.44 1.10 -11.41
CA ASP A 174 -2.97 2.44 -11.13
C ASP A 174 -1.96 3.56 -11.44
N ALA A 175 -0.95 3.29 -12.28
CA ALA A 175 0.11 4.22 -12.68
C ALA A 175 -0.39 5.61 -13.12
N THR A 176 -1.58 5.69 -13.72
CA THR A 176 -2.19 6.94 -14.20
C THR A 176 -3.07 7.65 -13.17
N LYS A 177 -3.22 7.10 -11.97
CA LYS A 177 -4.23 7.53 -10.97
C LYS A 177 -3.64 8.31 -9.78
N HIS A 178 -2.35 8.63 -9.82
CA HIS A 178 -1.64 9.39 -8.79
C HIS A 178 -1.86 8.84 -7.38
N SER A 179 -1.55 7.56 -7.17
CA SER A 179 -1.59 6.89 -5.85
C SER A 179 -3.00 6.68 -5.29
N ILE A 180 -3.78 5.79 -5.92
CA ILE A 180 -5.21 5.63 -5.62
C ILE A 180 -5.48 5.15 -4.19
N TRP A 181 -4.54 4.39 -3.61
CA TRP A 181 -4.67 3.76 -2.31
C TRP A 181 -4.41 4.71 -1.14
N SER A 182 -3.58 5.73 -1.36
CA SER A 182 -3.21 6.71 -0.33
C SER A 182 -3.77 8.11 -0.56
N LYS A 183 -4.64 8.27 -1.56
CA LYS A 183 -5.15 9.58 -2.00
C LYS A 183 -5.90 10.35 -0.91
N SER A 184 -6.73 9.66 -0.13
CA SER A 184 -7.54 10.27 0.93
C SER A 184 -6.90 10.17 2.31
N ALA A 185 -6.11 9.12 2.54
CA ALA A 185 -5.43 8.84 3.80
C ALA A 185 -4.21 7.95 3.52
N PRO A 186 -3.12 8.06 4.29
CA PRO A 186 -2.96 8.94 5.45
C PRO A 186 -2.71 10.40 5.06
N ILE A 187 -3.23 11.32 5.87
CA ILE A 187 -2.81 12.73 5.83
C ILE A 187 -1.40 12.88 6.42
N LEU A 188 -0.76 14.03 6.18
CA LEU A 188 0.63 14.25 6.56
C LEU A 188 0.87 14.04 8.06
N GLN A 189 -0.02 14.51 8.93
CA GLN A 189 0.11 14.37 10.37
C GLN A 189 0.11 12.90 10.81
N ILE A 190 -0.74 12.08 10.19
CA ILE A 190 -0.81 10.64 10.47
C ILE A 190 0.47 9.96 9.99
N LEU A 191 0.92 10.27 8.77
CA LEU A 191 2.16 9.72 8.24
C LEU A 191 3.37 10.05 9.12
N VAL A 192 3.52 11.32 9.52
CA VAL A 192 4.58 11.76 10.44
C VAL A 192 4.49 11.05 11.78
N ARG A 193 3.28 10.92 12.35
CA ARG A 193 3.08 10.22 13.63
C ARG A 193 3.50 8.75 13.53
N VAL A 194 3.10 8.05 12.48
CA VAL A 194 3.50 6.66 12.22
C VAL A 194 5.02 6.56 12.07
N SER A 195 5.65 7.45 11.32
CA SER A 195 7.12 7.50 11.17
C SER A 195 7.85 7.71 12.51
N VAL A 196 7.36 8.61 13.37
CA VAL A 196 7.93 8.84 14.70
C VAL A 196 7.80 7.60 15.58
N LEU A 197 6.62 6.98 15.62
CA LEU A 197 6.39 5.77 16.39
C LEU A 197 7.23 4.60 15.89
N ALA A 198 7.43 4.49 14.57
CA ALA A 198 8.29 3.47 13.98
C ALA A 198 9.76 3.64 14.42
N LYS A 199 10.30 4.87 14.38
CA LYS A 199 11.65 5.18 14.90
C LYS A 199 11.78 4.80 16.37
N GLN A 200 10.84 5.24 17.20
CA GLN A 200 10.86 4.96 18.64
C GLN A 200 10.83 3.45 18.95
N LEU A 201 10.06 2.67 18.18
CA LEU A 201 10.02 1.23 18.35
C LEU A 201 11.36 0.57 17.95
N ILE A 202 11.96 1.00 16.84
CA ILE A 202 13.30 0.52 16.43
C ILE A 202 14.33 0.82 17.51
N ASP A 203 14.40 2.07 17.99
CA ASP A 203 15.36 2.48 19.01
C ASP A 203 15.22 1.64 20.29
N THR A 204 13.98 1.29 20.65
CA THR A 204 13.69 0.46 21.82
C THR A 204 14.08 -1.00 21.59
N VAL A 205 13.80 -1.55 20.41
CA VAL A 205 14.22 -2.91 20.03
C VAL A 205 15.75 -3.01 20.04
N GLU A 206 16.46 -2.05 19.45
CA GLU A 206 17.92 -2.01 19.42
C GLU A 206 18.51 -1.96 20.83
N LYS A 207 18.00 -1.08 21.70
CA LYS A 207 18.43 -1.00 23.10
C LYS A 207 18.23 -2.31 23.85
N ASN A 208 17.05 -2.94 23.69
CA ASN A 208 16.73 -4.19 24.37
C ASN A 208 17.58 -5.35 23.85
N LEU A 209 17.87 -5.40 22.54
CA LEU A 209 18.76 -6.41 21.98
C LEU A 209 20.19 -6.25 22.50
N LEU A 210 20.72 -5.02 22.53
CA LEU A 210 22.04 -4.72 23.08
C LEU A 210 22.13 -5.09 24.56
N GLN A 211 21.10 -4.76 25.35
CA GLN A 211 21.05 -5.12 26.76
C GLN A 211 20.98 -6.65 26.97
N GLY A 212 20.17 -7.35 26.18
CA GLY A 212 20.08 -8.81 26.23
C GLY A 212 21.40 -9.50 25.90
N ILE A 213 22.19 -8.97 24.96
CA ILE A 213 23.54 -9.47 24.66
C ILE A 213 24.47 -9.28 25.87
N MET A 214 24.48 -8.08 26.47
CA MET A 214 25.32 -7.80 27.64
C MET A 214 24.96 -8.65 28.89
N ASP A 215 23.70 -9.04 29.04
CA ASP A 215 23.28 -9.88 30.17
C ASP A 215 23.61 -11.38 29.97
N VAL A 216 23.75 -11.84 28.72
CA VAL A 216 24.24 -13.20 28.38
C VAL A 216 25.76 -13.33 28.58
N GLU A 217 26.49 -12.22 28.49
CA GLU A 217 27.94 -12.17 28.69
C GLU A 217 28.38 -12.05 30.17
N LYS A 218 27.43 -11.93 31.11
CA LYS A 218 27.74 -11.98 32.55
C LYS A 218 27.87 -13.44 33.02
N PRO A 219 29.00 -13.83 33.63
CA PRO A 219 29.25 -15.20 34.11
C PRO A 219 28.36 -15.60 35.29
#